data_AF-A0A929S0Z0-F1
#
_entry.id   AF-A0A929S0Z0-F1
#
_cell.length_a   1.000
_cell.length_b   1.000
_cell.length_c   1.000
_cell.angle_alpha   90.00
_cell.angle_beta   90.00
_cell.angle_gamma   90.00
#
_symmetry.space_group_name_H-M   'P 1'
#
loop_
_entity.id
_entity.type
_entity.pdbx_description
1 polymer ?
#
loop_
_entity_poly.entity_id
_entity_poly.type
_entity_poly.pdbx_seq_one_letter_code
_entity_poly.pdbx_strand_id
1 'polypeptide(L)'
;MGAFRPWHWIVIIVLLILLFGANKLPEIAGSLGKSMKVLKKEVKELKEEDAPAQKQAQIAPQEGTYYTQPSQPQAAPEQQGEAK
;
A
#
# COMPACT_ATOMS: atom_id res chain seq x y z
N MET A 1 -22.99 22.04 22.40
CA MET A 1 -21.73 21.49 21.87
C MET A 1 -21.92 19.97 21.70
N GLY A 2 -22.49 19.45 20.61
CA GLY A 2 -22.56 20.00 19.26
C GLY A 2 -21.37 19.52 18.43
N ALA A 3 -21.23 18.22 18.23
CA ALA A 3 -20.38 17.64 17.20
C ALA A 3 -20.72 16.15 17.06
N PHE A 4 -21.32 15.78 15.92
CA PHE A 4 -21.41 14.40 15.45
C PHE A 4 -22.25 13.44 16.30
N ARG A 5 -23.56 13.73 16.44
CA ARG A 5 -24.49 12.63 16.74
C ARG A 5 -24.36 11.61 15.60
N PRO A 6 -24.06 10.32 15.90
CA PRO A 6 -23.89 9.26 14.89
C PRO A 6 -25.04 9.17 13.88
N TRP A 7 -26.20 9.70 14.27
CA TRP A 7 -27.39 9.88 13.45
C TRP A 7 -27.14 10.59 12.11
N HIS A 8 -26.31 11.63 12.05
CA HIS A 8 -26.09 12.37 10.79
C HIS A 8 -25.35 11.51 9.75
N TRP A 9 -24.39 10.69 10.20
CA TRP A 9 -23.68 9.77 9.34
C TRP A 9 -24.60 8.70 8.74
N ILE A 10 -25.57 8.23 9.53
CA ILE A 10 -26.59 7.29 9.04
C ILE A 10 -27.41 7.96 7.92
N VAL A 11 -27.82 9.22 8.09
CA VAL A 11 -28.57 9.95 7.05
C VAL A 11 -27.77 10.08 5.75
N ILE A 12 -26.47 10.37 5.85
CA ILE A 12 -25.60 10.50 4.67
C ILE A 12 -25.41 9.14 3.97
N ILE A 13 -25.18 8.06 4.73
CA ILE A 13 -25.07 6.70 4.16
C ILE A 13 -26.37 6.29 3.48
N VAL A 14 -27.52 6.57 4.09
CA VAL A 14 -28.83 6.31 3.49
C VAL A 14 -29.00 7.10 2.19
N LEU A 15 -28.57 8.36 2.15
CA LEU A 15 -28.64 9.17 0.93
C LEU A 15 -27.73 8.64 -0.19
N LEU A 16 -26.51 8.20 0.14
CA LEU A 16 -25.60 7.56 -0.80
C LEU A 16 -26.16 6.22 -1.32
N ILE A 17 -26.75 5.41 -0.45
CA ILE A 17 -27.45 4.18 -0.83
C ILE A 17 -28.62 4.49 -1.77
N LEU A 18 -29.34 5.58 -1.56
CA LEU A 18 -30.49 5.94 -2.38
C LEU A 18 -30.07 6.49 -3.76
N LEU A 19 -28.98 7.24 -3.85
CA LEU A 19 -28.44 7.77 -5.11
C LEU A 19 -27.72 6.71 -5.95
N PHE A 20 -26.86 5.92 -5.31
CA PHE A 20 -26.02 4.93 -6.00
C PHE A 20 -26.67 3.53 -6.04
N GLY A 21 -27.65 3.25 -5.18
CA GLY A 21 -28.29 1.95 -5.01
C GLY A 21 -27.56 1.06 -3.99
N ALA A 22 -28.32 0.27 -3.23
CA ALA A 22 -27.80 -0.63 -2.18
C ALA A 22 -26.83 -1.70 -2.72
N ASN A 23 -26.91 -2.04 -4.00
CA ASN A 23 -26.07 -3.06 -4.62
C ASN A 23 -24.70 -2.52 -5.09
N LYS A 24 -24.54 -1.20 -5.25
CA LYS A 24 -23.33 -0.62 -5.86
C LYS A 24 -22.27 -0.26 -4.83
N LEU A 25 -22.65 0.30 -3.68
CA LEU A 25 -21.70 0.57 -2.58
C LEU A 25 -20.91 -0.67 -2.10
N PRO A 26 -21.52 -1.84 -1.86
CA PRO A 26 -20.77 -3.03 -1.44
C PRO A 26 -19.88 -3.60 -2.56
N GLU A 27 -20.29 -3.43 -3.82
CA GLU A 27 -19.52 -3.84 -5.00
C GLU A 27 -18.21 -3.04 -5.11
N ILE A 28 -18.28 -1.71 -4.98
CA ILE A 28 -17.13 -0.80 -5.05
C ILE A 28 -16.24 -0.95 -3.81
N ALA A 29 -16.84 -1.05 -2.62
CA ALA A 29 -16.09 -1.29 -1.38
C ALA A 29 -15.37 -2.64 -1.41
N GLY A 30 -16.00 -3.67 -1.99
CA GLY A 30 -15.41 -5.00 -2.16
C GLY A 30 -14.22 -5.02 -3.10
N SER A 31 -14.23 -4.27 -4.20
CA SER A 31 -13.11 -4.20 -5.15
C SER A 31 -11.95 -3.34 -4.64
N LEU A 32 -12.24 -2.12 -4.14
CA LEU A 32 -11.25 -1.24 -3.50
C LEU A 32 -10.61 -1.91 -2.28
N GLY A 33 -11.42 -2.62 -1.50
CA GLY A 33 -10.99 -3.35 -0.31
C GLY A 33 -10.09 -4.54 -0.63
N LYS A 34 -10.17 -5.15 -1.83
CA LYS A 34 -9.26 -6.20 -2.32
C LYS A 34 -7.94 -5.64 -2.84
N SER A 35 -7.94 -4.47 -3.50
CA SER A 35 -6.72 -3.82 -3.99
C SER A 35 -5.89 -3.21 -2.85
N MET A 36 -6.55 -2.46 -1.95
CA MET A 36 -5.92 -1.99 -0.70
C MET A 36 -5.44 -3.13 0.17
N LYS A 37 -5.88 -4.38 -0.09
CA LYS A 37 -5.59 -5.58 0.66
C LYS A 37 -4.29 -6.26 0.20
N VAL A 38 -4.05 -6.25 -1.10
CA VAL A 38 -2.84 -6.80 -1.73
C VAL A 38 -1.64 -5.86 -1.49
N LEU A 39 -1.79 -4.56 -1.80
CA LEU A 39 -0.75 -3.53 -1.58
C LEU A 39 -0.20 -3.55 -0.15
N LYS A 40 -1.12 -3.72 0.77
CA LYS A 40 -1.02 -3.80 2.22
C LYS A 40 -0.24 -4.99 2.75
N LYS A 41 -0.29 -6.12 2.04
CA LYS A 41 0.55 -7.28 2.29
C LYS A 41 1.93 -7.08 1.69
N GLU A 42 1.98 -6.67 0.42
CA GLU A 42 3.24 -6.51 -0.31
C GLU A 42 4.17 -5.51 0.40
N VAL A 43 3.63 -4.38 0.87
CA VAL A 43 4.39 -3.41 1.67
C VAL A 43 4.86 -3.97 3.02
N LYS A 44 4.08 -4.88 3.63
CA LYS A 44 4.44 -5.54 4.89
C LYS A 44 5.53 -6.60 4.68
N GLU A 45 5.47 -7.33 3.57
CA GLU A 45 6.46 -8.36 3.18
C GLU A 45 7.81 -7.75 2.83
N LEU A 46 7.85 -6.61 2.11
CA LEU A 46 9.08 -5.87 1.82
C LEU A 46 9.82 -5.38 3.08
N LYS A 47 9.16 -5.37 4.24
CA LYS A 47 9.71 -4.97 5.53
C LYS A 47 10.09 -6.16 6.43
N GLU A 48 9.63 -7.37 6.11
CA GLU A 48 9.84 -8.58 6.93
C GLU A 48 10.98 -9.51 6.44
N GLU A 49 11.57 -9.31 5.25
CA GLU A 49 12.50 -10.25 4.58
C GLU A 49 14.00 -10.21 4.98
N ASP A 50 14.36 -9.83 6.22
CA ASP A 50 15.72 -10.07 6.79
C ASP A 50 15.68 -10.86 8.12
N ALA A 51 14.57 -11.55 8.41
CA ALA A 51 14.47 -12.57 9.48
C ALA A 51 13.34 -13.60 9.19
N PRO A 52 13.41 -14.86 9.65
CA PRO A 52 12.49 -15.92 9.22
C PRO A 52 11.13 -15.82 9.92
N ALA A 53 10.03 -15.67 9.15
CA ALA A 53 8.70 -16.26 9.37
C ALA A 53 7.63 -15.51 8.55
N GLN A 54 6.89 -16.19 7.67
CA GLN A 54 5.65 -15.64 7.12
C GLN A 54 4.43 -16.37 7.65
N LYS A 55 4.00 -15.87 8.81
CA LYS A 55 2.67 -16.06 9.36
C LYS A 55 1.70 -15.18 8.57
N GLN A 56 0.69 -15.84 7.99
CA GLN A 56 -0.59 -15.26 7.56
C GLN A 56 -0.50 -14.12 6.53
N ALA A 57 -0.72 -14.50 5.28
CA ALA A 57 -1.23 -13.61 4.26
C ALA A 57 -2.73 -13.28 4.54
N GLN A 58 -3.01 -12.75 5.73
CA GLN A 58 -4.13 -11.88 6.07
C GLN A 58 -3.64 -10.43 5.88
N ILE A 59 -4.53 -9.45 5.95
CA ILE A 59 -4.38 -8.22 5.16
C ILE A 59 -4.57 -6.99 6.07
N ALA A 60 -3.51 -6.16 6.30
CA ALA A 60 -3.44 -4.98 7.21
C ALA A 60 -2.39 -3.85 6.75
N PRO A 61 -2.68 -2.52 6.40
CA PRO A 61 -1.92 -1.61 5.44
C PRO A 61 -0.81 -0.82 6.15
N GLN A 62 0.04 0.01 5.50
CA GLN A 62 0.53 1.38 5.91
C GLN A 62 1.63 2.01 4.99
N GLU A 63 1.87 3.33 5.13
CA GLU A 63 2.61 4.32 4.28
C GLU A 63 3.97 4.82 4.89
N GLY A 64 4.97 5.27 4.08
CA GLY A 64 5.87 6.44 4.38
C GLY A 64 7.44 6.36 4.43
N THR A 65 8.12 7.19 3.58
CA THR A 65 9.46 7.89 3.64
C THR A 65 10.80 7.20 3.28
N TYR A 66 11.58 7.84 2.37
CA TYR A 66 12.82 7.34 1.74
C TYR A 66 14.04 8.29 1.94
N TYR A 67 15.18 7.74 2.37
CA TYR A 67 16.58 8.10 2.04
C TYR A 67 17.37 6.76 2.14
N THR A 68 18.40 6.37 1.37
CA THR A 68 19.62 7.00 0.81
C THR A 68 20.30 5.95 -0.10
N GLN A 69 20.83 6.26 -1.30
CA GLN A 69 22.28 6.47 -1.62
C GLN A 69 23.02 5.16 -2.12
N PRO A 70 24.19 5.17 -2.83
CA PRO A 70 24.34 4.69 -4.22
C PRO A 70 25.54 3.73 -4.41
N SER A 71 25.34 2.43 -4.50
CA SER A 71 26.48 1.50 -4.59
C SER A 71 26.94 1.30 -6.03
N GLN A 72 28.03 1.99 -6.41
CA GLN A 72 28.96 1.48 -7.42
C GLN A 72 29.43 0.07 -7.02
N PRO A 73 29.58 -0.84 -8.00
CA PRO A 73 30.58 -1.88 -7.90
C PRO A 73 31.60 -1.79 -9.05
N GLN A 74 32.85 -1.56 -8.66
CA GLN A 74 34.09 -1.86 -9.37
C GLN A 74 34.04 -3.17 -10.20
N ALA A 75 34.50 -3.12 -11.46
CA ALA A 75 35.59 -3.97 -12.00
C ALA A 75 35.65 -3.96 -13.54
N ALA A 76 36.69 -3.33 -14.12
CA ALA A 76 37.40 -3.83 -15.31
C ALA A 76 38.79 -3.18 -15.37
N PRO A 77 39.90 -3.93 -15.22
CA PRO A 77 41.26 -3.44 -15.39
C PRO A 77 41.61 -3.45 -16.87
N GLU A 78 41.60 -2.29 -17.54
CA GLU A 78 41.92 -2.18 -18.96
C GLU A 78 43.17 -1.32 -19.20
N GLN A 79 44.30 -2.04 -19.18
CA GLN A 79 45.44 -1.94 -20.10
C GLN A 79 46.17 -0.59 -20.24
N GLN A 80 47.24 -0.53 -19.46
CA GLN A 80 48.53 0.03 -19.83
C GLN A 80 48.97 -0.40 -21.25
N GLY A 81 49.20 0.58 -22.13
CA GLY A 81 50.20 0.46 -23.20
C GLY A 81 49.71 0.67 -24.63
N GLU A 82 49.70 1.92 -25.09
CA GLU A 82 50.08 2.27 -26.47
C GLU A 82 50.56 3.73 -26.43
N ALA A 83 51.86 3.95 -26.23
CA ALA A 83 52.91 3.99 -27.26
C ALA A 83 52.93 5.33 -28.01
N LYS A 84 53.86 6.18 -27.55
CA LYS A 84 54.72 7.09 -28.31
C LYS A 84 54.10 8.34 -28.96
#